data_AF-A0A9X2DA33-F1
#
_entry.id   AF-A0A9X2DA33-F1
#
_cell.length_a   1.000
_cell.length_b   1.000
_cell.length_c   1.000
_cell.angle_alpha   90.00
_cell.angle_beta   90.00
_cell.angle_gamma   90.00
#
_symmetry.space_group_name_H-M   'P 1'
#
loop_
_entity.id
_entity.type
_entity.pdbx_description
1 polymer ?
#
loop_
_entity_poly.entity_id
_entity_poly.type
_entity_poly.pdbx_seq_one_letter_code
_entity_poly.pdbx_strand_id
1 'polypeptide(L)'
;MSRLLRRLACAPLALWLVLVLPTGGAAEAAWADSAALTGTTVTAAGPAGPVLSCGALTLGGADVSWTAVPGATGYRLTYGGADHDVSAATLTQHFTSLLGTSTVTVRARFGTTWVSNSSNSRTVTVVAFLIGVCG
;
A
#
# COMPACT_ATOMS: atom_id res chain seq x y z
N MET A 1 80.80 -20.77 -38.64
CA MET A 1 80.90 -19.57 -39.50
C MET A 1 79.51 -19.02 -39.76
N SER A 2 79.28 -17.82 -39.24
CA SER A 2 78.10 -16.94 -39.23
C SER A 2 77.45 -16.64 -40.59
N ARG A 3 76.10 -16.65 -40.70
CA ARG A 3 75.29 -15.73 -41.53
C ARG A 3 73.86 -15.50 -40.97
N LEU A 4 73.66 -14.26 -40.50
CA LEU A 4 72.45 -13.42 -40.41
C LEU A 4 71.05 -14.08 -40.46
N LEU A 5 70.33 -14.05 -39.33
CA LEU A 5 68.87 -14.06 -39.28
C LEU A 5 68.39 -12.71 -38.71
N ARG A 6 67.60 -12.03 -39.53
CA ARG A 6 67.05 -10.68 -39.40
C ARG A 6 66.12 -10.62 -38.18
N ARG A 7 66.45 -9.77 -37.20
CA ARG A 7 65.68 -9.63 -35.95
C ARG A 7 64.27 -9.11 -36.27
N LEU A 8 63.26 -9.94 -35.98
CA LEU A 8 61.88 -9.51 -35.80
C LEU A 8 61.83 -8.61 -34.55
N ALA A 9 61.33 -7.39 -34.69
CA ALA A 9 60.88 -6.57 -33.55
C ALA A 9 59.45 -6.11 -33.86
N CYS A 10 58.51 -6.95 -33.46
CA CYS A 10 57.09 -6.65 -33.43
C CYS A 10 56.87 -5.60 -32.32
N ALA A 11 56.38 -4.42 -32.66
CA ALA A 11 56.11 -3.35 -31.70
C ALA A 11 54.93 -3.76 -30.78
N PRO A 12 55.05 -3.63 -29.44
CA PRO A 12 53.98 -4.05 -28.53
C PRO A 12 52.84 -3.02 -28.57
N LEU A 13 51.66 -3.45 -29.03
CA LEU A 13 50.41 -2.71 -28.91
C LEU A 13 50.00 -2.69 -27.43
N ALA A 14 50.04 -1.50 -26.81
CA ALA A 14 49.56 -1.26 -25.45
C ALA A 14 48.03 -1.38 -25.42
N LEU A 15 47.52 -2.46 -24.84
CA LEU A 15 46.09 -2.72 -24.67
C LEU A 15 45.61 -2.02 -23.39
N TRP A 16 44.84 -0.93 -23.52
CA TRP A 16 44.20 -0.27 -22.39
C TRP A 16 42.95 -1.06 -21.96
N LEU A 17 43.00 -1.65 -20.76
CA LEU A 17 41.88 -2.38 -20.16
C LEU A 17 40.93 -1.38 -19.47
N VAL A 18 39.73 -1.18 -20.02
CA VAL A 18 38.67 -0.42 -19.35
C VAL A 18 37.89 -1.37 -18.44
N LEU A 19 38.07 -1.23 -17.13
CA LEU A 19 37.29 -1.97 -16.14
C LEU A 19 35.95 -1.27 -15.90
N VAL A 20 34.87 -1.84 -16.43
CA VAL A 20 33.51 -1.42 -16.07
C VAL A 20 33.14 -2.12 -14.77
N LEU A 21 33.15 -1.39 -13.66
CA LEU A 21 32.58 -1.85 -12.40
C LEU A 21 31.07 -1.63 -12.46
N PRO A 22 30.23 -2.67 -12.30
CA PRO A 22 28.82 -2.44 -12.04
C PRO A 22 28.73 -1.70 -10.70
N THR A 23 28.24 -0.46 -10.71
CA THR A 23 27.82 0.22 -9.49
C THR A 23 26.67 -0.60 -8.93
N GLY A 24 26.97 -1.51 -8.00
CA GLY A 24 25.96 -2.24 -7.26
C GLY A 24 25.03 -1.21 -6.65
N GLY A 25 23.79 -1.17 -7.15
CA GLY A 25 22.72 -0.41 -6.51
C GLY A 25 22.70 -0.77 -5.03
N ALA A 26 22.47 0.23 -4.19
CA ALA A 26 22.35 0.04 -2.75
C ALA A 26 21.49 -1.20 -2.50
N ALA A 27 22.07 -2.28 -1.99
CA ALA A 27 21.32 -3.47 -1.67
C ALA A 27 20.33 -3.06 -0.58
N GLU A 28 19.05 -2.88 -0.94
CA GLU A 28 18.02 -2.73 0.07
C GLU A 28 18.10 -3.95 0.99
N ALA A 29 18.20 -3.70 2.29
CA ALA A 29 18.31 -4.76 3.28
C ALA A 29 17.19 -5.78 3.03
N ALA A 30 17.56 -6.97 2.58
CA ALA A 30 16.64 -8.07 2.40
C ALA A 30 16.15 -8.45 3.81
N TRP A 31 14.92 -8.07 4.13
CA TRP A 31 14.24 -8.55 5.31
C TRP A 31 14.04 -10.06 5.12
N ALA A 32 14.90 -10.86 5.74
CA ALA A 32 14.82 -12.31 5.69
C ALA A 32 14.00 -12.80 6.90
N ASP A 33 12.79 -13.29 6.66
CA ASP A 33 12.08 -14.12 7.62
C ASP A 33 12.80 -15.48 7.74
N SER A 34 13.31 -15.80 8.93
CA SER A 34 14.20 -16.95 9.15
C SER A 34 13.47 -18.29 9.30
N ALA A 35 12.30 -18.46 8.70
CA ALA A 35 11.52 -19.70 8.82
C ALA A 35 10.96 -20.13 7.46
N ALA A 36 11.48 -21.24 6.94
CA ALA A 36 10.89 -21.91 5.79
C ALA A 36 9.48 -22.40 6.17
N LEU A 37 8.45 -21.74 5.63
CA LEU A 37 7.07 -22.18 5.76
C LEU A 37 6.87 -23.44 4.91
N THR A 38 6.85 -24.62 5.54
CA THR A 38 6.48 -25.87 4.86
C THR A 38 4.95 -25.97 4.79
N GLY A 39 4.38 -25.32 3.79
CA GLY A 39 2.95 -25.36 3.48
C GLY A 39 2.70 -24.83 2.08
N THR A 40 1.81 -25.47 1.32
CA THR A 40 1.41 -25.03 -0.04
C THR A 40 0.53 -23.79 -0.05
N THR A 41 0.14 -23.29 1.12
CA THR A 41 -0.66 -22.07 1.29
C THR A 41 -0.14 -21.27 2.47
N VAL A 42 0.53 -20.16 2.18
CA VAL A 42 0.85 -19.14 3.19
C VAL A 42 -0.29 -18.14 3.18
N THR A 43 -1.27 -18.33 4.05
CA THR A 43 -2.33 -17.35 4.25
C THR A 43 -1.82 -16.32 5.24
N ALA A 44 -1.29 -15.20 4.74
CA ALA A 44 -1.02 -14.04 5.57
C ALA A 44 -2.36 -13.51 6.10
N ALA A 45 -2.76 -13.95 7.29
CA ALA A 45 -3.89 -13.38 7.99
C ALA A 45 -3.49 -11.99 8.48
N GLY A 46 -3.64 -11.00 7.61
CA GLY A 46 -3.53 -9.59 7.99
C GLY A 46 -4.53 -9.28 9.12
N PRO A 47 -4.27 -8.22 9.91
CA PRO A 47 -5.19 -7.81 10.97
C PRO A 47 -6.60 -7.66 10.40
N ALA A 48 -7.58 -8.22 11.14
CA ALA A 48 -8.98 -8.19 10.76
C ALA A 48 -9.38 -6.74 10.44
N GLY A 49 -10.02 -6.56 9.29
CA GLY A 49 -10.51 -5.25 8.87
C GLY A 49 -11.54 -4.71 9.88
N PRO A 50 -11.68 -3.38 9.98
CA PRO A 50 -12.74 -2.79 10.78
C PRO A 50 -14.11 -3.24 10.25
N VAL A 51 -15.10 -3.38 11.13
CA VAL A 51 -16.48 -3.68 10.72
C VAL A 51 -17.20 -2.35 10.54
N LEU A 52 -17.68 -2.09 9.33
CA LEU A 52 -18.37 -0.87 8.97
C LEU A 52 -19.87 -1.00 9.26
N SER A 53 -20.40 -0.07 10.05
CA SER A 53 -21.80 0.03 10.43
C SER A 53 -22.33 1.41 10.11
N CYS A 54 -23.52 1.48 9.55
CA CYS A 54 -24.16 2.77 9.32
C CYS A 54 -24.77 3.30 10.61
N GLY A 55 -24.45 4.55 10.90
CA GLY A 55 -24.91 5.27 12.08
C GLY A 55 -26.21 6.00 11.81
N ALA A 56 -26.38 7.16 12.46
CA ALA A 56 -27.53 8.03 12.25
C ALA A 56 -27.60 8.55 10.81
N LEU A 57 -28.79 8.48 10.22
CA LEU A 57 -29.04 9.08 8.92
C LEU A 57 -29.70 10.43 9.15
N THR A 58 -29.17 11.48 8.53
CA THR A 58 -29.62 12.86 8.74
C THR A 58 -30.13 13.47 7.43
N LEU A 59 -30.85 14.58 7.51
CA LEU A 59 -31.34 15.32 6.34
C LEU A 59 -30.15 15.84 5.52
N GLY A 60 -29.98 15.33 4.30
CA GLY A 60 -28.83 15.64 3.46
C GLY A 60 -27.52 15.05 3.98
N GLY A 61 -27.56 14.03 4.84
CA GLY A 61 -26.34 13.39 5.32
C GLY A 61 -26.49 11.98 5.87
N ALA A 62 -25.36 11.34 6.15
CA ALA A 62 -25.30 9.98 6.69
C ALA A 62 -24.07 9.81 7.57
N ASP A 63 -24.26 9.30 8.78
CA ASP A 63 -23.18 8.86 9.65
C ASP A 63 -22.77 7.44 9.31
N VAL A 64 -21.48 7.20 9.25
CA VAL A 64 -20.90 5.86 9.19
C VAL A 64 -19.92 5.70 10.33
N SER A 65 -20.06 4.58 11.02
CA SER A 65 -19.24 4.18 12.15
C SER A 65 -18.51 2.90 11.84
N TRP A 66 -17.37 2.66 12.48
CA TRP A 66 -16.67 1.39 12.37
C TRP A 66 -16.04 0.96 13.68
N THR A 67 -15.77 -0.33 13.80
CA THR A 67 -15.13 -0.87 15.00
C THR A 67 -13.66 -0.47 15.08
N ALA A 68 -13.20 -0.17 16.30
CA ALA A 68 -11.80 0.05 16.57
C ALA A 68 -10.99 -1.23 16.30
N VAL A 69 -9.85 -1.10 15.64
CA VAL A 69 -8.94 -2.20 15.31
C VAL A 69 -7.72 -2.05 16.22
N PRO A 70 -7.38 -3.05 17.03
CA PRO A 70 -6.27 -2.94 17.98
C PRO A 70 -4.95 -2.72 17.23
N GLY A 71 -4.19 -1.71 17.65
CA GLY A 71 -2.92 -1.31 17.02
C GLY A 71 -3.05 -0.34 15.84
N ALA A 72 -4.26 0.01 15.41
CA ALA A 72 -4.45 0.98 14.35
C ALA A 72 -4.00 2.38 14.80
N THR A 73 -3.14 3.00 14.00
CA THR A 73 -2.69 4.39 14.12
C THR A 73 -3.63 5.39 13.43
N GLY A 74 -4.49 4.91 12.53
CA GLY A 74 -5.50 5.70 11.85
C GLY A 74 -6.39 4.85 10.95
N TYR A 75 -7.32 5.50 10.25
CA TYR A 75 -8.19 4.85 9.27
C TYR A 75 -8.15 5.57 7.93
N ARG A 76 -8.34 4.83 6.85
CA ARG A 76 -8.60 5.36 5.50
C ARG A 76 -10.02 4.99 5.13
N LEU A 77 -10.88 5.98 4.94
CA LEU A 77 -12.19 5.81 4.35
C LEU A 77 -12.09 6.08 2.86
N THR A 78 -12.59 5.20 2.02
CA THR A 78 -12.72 5.42 0.58
C THR A 78 -14.20 5.61 0.26
N TYR A 79 -14.58 6.78 -0.25
CA TYR A 79 -15.95 7.11 -0.64
C TYR A 79 -15.95 8.14 -1.78
N GLY A 80 -16.97 8.13 -2.65
CA GLY A 80 -17.04 9.06 -3.79
C GLY A 80 -15.85 8.98 -4.75
N GLY A 81 -15.09 7.89 -4.74
CA GLY A 81 -13.85 7.72 -5.49
C GLY A 81 -12.62 8.40 -4.88
N ALA A 82 -12.73 8.98 -3.69
CA ALA A 82 -11.62 9.62 -2.97
C ALA A 82 -11.29 8.89 -1.67
N ASP A 83 -10.02 8.95 -1.28
CA ASP A 83 -9.52 8.44 0.00
C ASP A 83 -9.45 9.57 1.03
N HIS A 84 -9.95 9.28 2.22
CA HIS A 84 -10.03 10.21 3.34
C HIS A 84 -9.38 9.60 4.56
N ASP A 85 -8.40 10.29 5.09
CA ASP A 85 -7.57 9.83 6.20
C ASP A 85 -8.11 10.41 7.50
N VAL A 86 -8.36 9.55 8.50
CA VAL A 86 -8.80 9.97 9.83
C VAL A 86 -7.93 9.37 10.92
N SER A 87 -7.91 10.04 12.07
CA SER A 87 -7.16 9.60 13.25
C SER A 87 -7.71 8.29 13.82
N ALA A 88 -6.89 7.56 14.59
CA ALA A 88 -7.34 6.34 15.27
C ALA A 88 -8.47 6.58 16.29
N ALA A 89 -8.61 7.81 16.80
CA ALA A 89 -9.67 8.20 17.72
C ALA A 89 -11.02 8.42 17.02
N THR A 90 -11.00 8.63 15.70
CA THR A 90 -12.20 8.83 14.90
C THR A 90 -12.76 7.47 14.50
N LEU A 91 -13.88 7.09 15.11
CA LEU A 91 -14.62 5.85 14.78
C LEU A 91 -15.96 6.12 14.09
N THR A 92 -16.31 7.40 13.91
CA THR A 92 -17.54 7.86 13.26
C THR A 92 -17.19 9.00 12.31
N GLN A 93 -17.74 8.97 11.10
CA GLN A 93 -17.64 10.01 10.09
C GLN A 93 -19.04 10.41 9.63
N HIS A 94 -19.27 11.71 9.51
CA HIS A 94 -20.52 12.30 9.09
C HIS A 94 -20.39 12.80 7.64
N PHE A 95 -21.16 12.22 6.74
CA PHE A 95 -21.20 12.60 5.33
C PHE A 95 -22.31 13.60 5.09
N THR A 96 -21.98 14.86 4.76
CA THR A 96 -22.95 15.90 4.35
C THR A 96 -22.77 16.37 2.91
N SER A 97 -21.59 16.16 2.34
CA SER A 97 -21.23 16.62 1.00
C SER A 97 -21.30 15.52 -0.06
N LEU A 98 -21.63 14.29 0.32
CA LEU A 98 -21.99 13.27 -0.65
C LEU A 98 -23.39 13.58 -1.15
N LEU A 99 -23.54 13.77 -2.45
CA LEU A 99 -24.84 13.79 -3.11
C LEU A 99 -24.86 12.62 -4.09
N GLY A 100 -25.93 11.82 -4.04
CA GLY A 100 -26.06 10.57 -4.79
C GLY A 100 -25.63 9.34 -4.00
N THR A 101 -25.43 8.24 -4.73
CA THR A 101 -25.07 6.93 -4.18
C THR A 101 -23.55 6.75 -4.21
N SER A 102 -22.96 6.31 -3.11
CA SER A 102 -21.52 6.05 -3.01
C SER A 102 -21.22 4.87 -2.10
N THR A 103 -20.25 4.07 -2.50
CA THR A 103 -19.77 2.95 -1.69
C THR A 103 -18.68 3.42 -0.76
N VAL A 104 -18.88 3.20 0.54
CA VAL A 104 -17.93 3.50 1.61
C VAL A 104 -17.22 2.21 2.01
N THR A 105 -15.90 2.26 2.05
CA THR A 105 -15.05 1.21 2.61
C THR A 105 -14.04 1.83 3.57
N VAL A 106 -13.67 1.09 4.62
CA VAL A 106 -12.74 1.57 5.64
C VAL A 106 -11.62 0.58 5.85
N ARG A 107 -10.40 1.11 5.95
CA ARG A 107 -9.19 0.32 6.16
C ARG A 107 -8.44 0.89 7.35
N ALA A 108 -8.06 0.04 8.29
CA ALA A 108 -7.20 0.46 9.39
C ALA A 108 -5.76 0.62 8.88
N ARG A 109 -5.04 1.59 9.43
CA ARG A 109 -3.64 1.87 9.12
C ARG A 109 -2.76 1.68 10.33
N PHE A 110 -1.62 1.04 10.11
CA PHE A 110 -0.61 0.75 11.12
C PHE A 110 0.71 1.40 10.68
N GLY A 111 0.97 2.62 11.16
CA GLY A 111 2.11 3.43 10.72
C GLY A 111 1.93 3.97 9.30
N THR A 112 3.01 4.02 8.53
CA THR A 112 3.05 4.61 7.17
C THR A 112 2.94 3.60 6.04
N THR A 113 3.23 2.32 6.30
CA THR A 113 3.39 1.28 5.26
C THR A 113 2.35 0.16 5.34
N TRP A 114 1.72 -0.07 6.50
CA TRP A 114 0.81 -1.20 6.68
C TRP A 114 -0.66 -0.78 6.76
N VAL A 115 -1.50 -1.52 6.03
CA VAL A 115 -2.96 -1.33 5.97
C VAL A 115 -3.64 -2.68 6.24
N SER A 116 -4.71 -2.70 7.04
CA SER A 116 -5.50 -3.92 7.29
C SER A 116 -6.22 -4.40 6.02
N ASN A 117 -6.84 -5.58 6.14
CA ASN A 117 -7.88 -5.95 5.19
C ASN A 117 -9.00 -4.89 5.17
N SER A 118 -9.68 -4.73 4.05
CA SER A 118 -10.78 -3.78 3.93
C SER A 118 -11.98 -4.20 4.78
N SER A 119 -12.70 -3.23 5.32
CA SER A 119 -14.02 -3.44 5.92
C SER A 119 -14.99 -4.01 4.91
N ASN A 120 -16.14 -4.47 5.40
CA ASN A 120 -17.31 -4.65 4.56
C ASN A 120 -17.64 -3.34 3.82
N SER A 121 -18.06 -3.46 2.56
CA SER A 121 -18.55 -2.34 1.77
C SER A 121 -19.98 -2.00 2.19
N ARG A 122 -20.27 -0.71 2.36
CA ARG A 122 -21.64 -0.22 2.51
C ARG A 122 -21.92 0.84 1.48
N THR A 123 -23.12 0.83 0.94
CA THR A 123 -23.58 1.83 0.00
C THR A 123 -24.38 2.86 0.76
N VAL A 124 -23.94 4.11 0.68
CA VAL A 124 -24.62 5.25 1.28
C VAL A 124 -25.20 6.09 0.15
N THR A 125 -26.50 6.37 0.21
CA THR A 125 -27.16 7.29 -0.71
C THR A 125 -27.61 8.51 0.07
N VAL A 126 -27.09 9.67 -0.30
CA VAL A 126 -27.48 10.94 0.31
C VAL A 126 -28.14 11.79 -0.77
N VAL A 127 -29.38 12.20 -0.53
CA VAL A 127 -30.11 13.04 -1.48
C VAL A 127 -30.38 14.38 -0.80
N ALA A 128 -30.18 15.48 -1.54
CA ALA A 128 -30.48 16.80 -1.03
C ALA A 128 -31.94 16.84 -0.53
N PHE A 129 -32.13 17.36 0.69
CA PHE A 129 -33.44 17.46 1.37
C PHE A 129 -34.09 16.14 1.79
N LEU A 130 -33.43 14.99 1.65
CA LEU A 130 -33.91 13.71 2.16
C LEU A 130 -32.95 13.13 3.20
N ILE A 131 -33.46 12.24 4.04
CA ILE A 131 -32.62 11.48 4.97
C ILE A 131 -31.74 10.54 4.14
N GLY A 132 -30.44 10.50 4.42
CA GLY A 132 -29.55 9.53 3.78
C GLY A 132 -30.03 8.09 4.00
N VAL A 133 -29.67 7.16 3.14
CA VAL A 133 -29.90 5.72 3.35
C VAL A 133 -28.58 4.98 3.30
N CYS A 134 -28.49 3.88 4.05
CA CYS A 134 -27.35 2.97 3.99
C CYS A 134 -27.81 1.53 3.79
N GLY A 135 -27.18 0.83 2.84
CA GLY A 135 -27.38 -0.59 2.51
C GLY A 135 -26.07 -1.36 2.43
#